data_AF-A0A6V8KWM4-F1
#
_entry.id   AF-A0A6V8KWM4-F1
#
_cell.length_a   1.000
_cell.length_b   1.000
_cell.length_c   1.000
_cell.angle_alpha   90.00
_cell.angle_beta   90.00
_cell.angle_gamma   90.00
#
_symmetry.space_group_name_H-M   'P 1'
#
loop_
_entity.id
_entity.type
_entity.pdbx_description
1 polymer ?
#
loop_
_entity_poly.entity_id
_entity_poly.type
_entity_poly.pdbx_seq_one_letter_code
_entity_poly.pdbx_strand_id
1 'polypeptide(L)'
;MGLRWIEEPLLPDDYWGHGELRRRMPPRMLLTAGEHEATRWGFRLLLELGQVDIVQPDVGWCGGITELLRIAALADSHGKAVVPHASSVYSYHFVLTRPNSPFTEFLMMHPDGSEVVPMMHPLLLDEPIPIGGRIRVPDRPGFGVRLNPELALSRPYDH
;
A
#
# COMPACT_ATOMS: atom_id res chain seq x y z
N MET A 1 -10.27 -18.30 -16.43
CA MET A 1 -9.11 -17.89 -15.60
C MET A 1 -9.66 -17.43 -14.25
N GLY A 2 -9.20 -18.01 -13.13
CA GLY A 2 -9.68 -17.65 -11.79
C GLY A 2 -8.92 -16.46 -11.22
N LEU A 3 -9.16 -15.26 -11.78
CA LEU A 3 -8.51 -14.02 -11.33
C LEU A 3 -8.91 -13.72 -9.88
N ARG A 4 -7.94 -13.31 -9.05
CA ARG A 4 -8.19 -13.11 -7.62
C ARG A 4 -8.82 -11.76 -7.32
N TRP A 5 -8.36 -10.69 -7.97
CA TRP A 5 -8.93 -9.36 -7.83
C TRP A 5 -8.79 -8.51 -9.10
N ILE A 6 -9.57 -7.44 -9.15
CA ILE A 6 -9.37 -6.30 -10.04
C ILE A 6 -9.05 -5.07 -9.16
N GLU A 7 -8.04 -4.32 -9.55
CA GLU A 7 -7.46 -3.22 -8.78
C GLU A 7 -7.71 -1.89 -9.48
N GLU A 8 -8.15 -0.91 -8.69
CA GLU A 8 -8.38 0.49 -9.09
C GLU A 8 -8.99 0.67 -10.50
N PRO A 9 -10.12 0.00 -10.83
CA PRO A 9 -10.68 0.03 -12.17
C PRO A 9 -11.40 1.34 -12.52
N LEU A 10 -11.59 2.24 -11.55
CA LEU A 10 -12.34 3.48 -11.65
C LEU A 10 -11.56 4.61 -10.96
N LEU A 11 -11.93 5.86 -11.28
CA LEU A 11 -11.37 7.03 -10.63
C LEU A 11 -11.66 7.02 -9.10
N PRO A 12 -10.75 7.54 -8.26
CA PRO A 12 -10.89 7.50 -6.80
C PRO A 12 -12.16 8.19 -6.29
N ASP A 13 -12.62 9.25 -6.96
CA ASP A 13 -13.84 9.99 -6.58
C ASP A 13 -15.16 9.22 -6.84
N ASP A 14 -15.14 8.17 -7.66
CA ASP A 14 -16.35 7.44 -8.05
C ASP A 14 -16.68 6.30 -7.07
N TYR A 15 -17.01 6.67 -5.82
CA TYR A 15 -17.37 5.71 -4.78
C TYR A 15 -18.62 4.89 -5.14
N TRP A 16 -19.61 5.50 -5.79
CA TRP A 16 -20.84 4.82 -6.20
C TRP A 16 -20.59 3.81 -7.32
N GLY A 17 -19.75 4.17 -8.29
CA GLY A 17 -19.33 3.29 -9.37
C GLY A 17 -18.59 2.06 -8.86
N HIS A 18 -17.70 2.22 -7.88
CA HIS A 18 -17.05 1.08 -7.21
C HIS A 18 -18.08 0.12 -6.58
N GLY A 19 -19.05 0.67 -5.84
CA GLY A 19 -20.11 -0.14 -5.23
C GLY A 19 -21.00 -0.84 -6.27
N GLU A 20 -21.32 -0.18 -7.38
CA GLU A 20 -22.07 -0.78 -8.50
C GLU A 20 -21.28 -1.88 -9.19
N LEU A 21 -20.00 -1.64 -9.48
CA LEU A 21 -19.10 -2.62 -10.05
C LEU A 21 -18.99 -3.84 -9.15
N ARG A 22 -18.78 -3.66 -7.85
CA ARG A 22 -18.68 -4.75 -6.88
C ARG A 22 -19.90 -5.67 -6.88
N ARG A 23 -21.10 -5.10 -7.02
CA ARG A 23 -22.37 -5.85 -7.09
C ARG A 23 -22.52 -6.68 -8.37
N ARG A 24 -21.87 -6.27 -9.45
CA ARG A 24 -21.90 -6.95 -10.76
C ARG A 24 -20.77 -7.94 -10.95
N MET A 25 -19.71 -7.84 -10.15
CA MET A 25 -18.55 -8.73 -10.23
C MET A 25 -18.88 -10.17 -9.82
N PRO A 26 -18.17 -11.17 -10.37
CA PRO A 26 -18.26 -12.55 -9.91
C PRO A 26 -18.05 -12.65 -8.39
N PRO A 27 -18.83 -13.47 -7.65
CA PRO A 27 -18.81 -13.48 -6.19
C PRO A 27 -17.44 -13.76 -5.53
N ARG A 28 -16.53 -14.44 -6.25
CA ARG A 28 -15.20 -14.83 -5.76
C ARG A 28 -14.06 -13.90 -6.20
N MET A 29 -14.33 -12.94 -7.08
CA MET A 29 -13.34 -11.97 -7.52
C MET A 29 -13.43 -10.74 -6.61
N LEU A 30 -12.30 -10.32 -6.06
CA LEU A 30 -12.25 -9.20 -5.13
C LEU A 30 -12.14 -7.86 -5.88
N LEU A 31 -12.76 -6.81 -5.35
CA LEU A 31 -12.53 -5.43 -5.78
C LEU A 31 -11.58 -4.76 -4.79
N THR A 32 -10.51 -4.15 -5.29
CA THR A 32 -9.52 -3.45 -4.46
C THR A 32 -9.28 -2.05 -5.00
N ALA A 33 -9.03 -1.10 -4.11
CA ALA A 33 -8.72 0.29 -4.46
C ALA A 33 -8.14 1.05 -3.25
N GLY A 34 -7.70 2.28 -3.48
CA GLY A 34 -7.41 3.25 -2.42
C GLY A 34 -5.96 3.71 -2.35
N GLU A 35 -5.11 3.39 -3.32
CA GLU A 35 -3.75 3.97 -3.37
C GLU A 35 -3.82 5.50 -3.54
N HIS A 36 -4.74 5.99 -4.38
CA HIS A 36 -5.00 7.42 -4.60
C HIS A 36 -6.00 8.05 -3.61
N GLU A 37 -6.37 7.35 -2.54
CA GLU A 37 -7.28 7.88 -1.50
C GLU A 37 -6.50 8.32 -0.26
N ALA A 38 -6.97 9.36 0.42
CA ALA A 38 -6.30 9.93 1.58
C ALA A 38 -7.24 10.14 2.77
N THR A 39 -6.65 10.09 3.97
CA THR A 39 -7.33 10.26 5.26
C THR A 39 -8.38 9.19 5.58
N ARG A 40 -8.65 8.96 6.87
CA ARG A 40 -9.69 7.99 7.28
C ARG A 40 -11.08 8.30 6.71
N TRP A 41 -11.36 9.54 6.29
CA TRP A 41 -12.66 9.92 5.76
C TRP A 41 -12.86 9.43 4.33
N GLY A 42 -11.83 9.54 3.49
CA GLY A 42 -11.85 8.93 2.16
C GLY A 42 -12.00 7.41 2.23
N PHE A 43 -11.18 6.76 3.06
CA PHE A 43 -11.30 5.31 3.29
C PHE A 43 -12.63 4.89 3.90
N ARG A 44 -13.28 5.75 4.71
CA ARG A 44 -14.65 5.50 5.18
C ARG A 44 -15.64 5.43 4.02
N LEU A 45 -15.58 6.38 3.09
CA LEU A 45 -16.45 6.38 1.91
C LEU A 45 -16.17 5.17 1.02
N LEU A 46 -14.91 4.81 0.82
CA LEU A 46 -14.53 3.65 0.02
C LEU A 46 -15.05 2.33 0.64
N LEU A 47 -15.03 2.20 1.96
CA LEU A 47 -15.55 1.03 2.67
C LEU A 47 -17.09 0.99 2.70
N GLU A 48 -17.74 2.11 3.01
CA GLU A 48 -19.21 2.19 3.17
C GLU A 48 -19.96 2.21 1.83
N LEU A 49 -19.45 2.96 0.84
CA LEU A 49 -20.11 3.18 -0.45
C LEU A 49 -19.47 2.35 -1.57
N GLY A 50 -18.13 2.36 -1.64
CA GLY A 50 -17.36 1.61 -2.65
C GLY A 50 -17.41 0.09 -2.45
N GLN A 51 -17.65 -0.36 -1.22
CA GLN A 51 -17.75 -1.77 -0.85
C GLN A 51 -16.53 -2.61 -1.29
N VAL A 52 -15.34 -2.00 -1.31
CA VAL A 52 -14.10 -2.70 -1.66
C VAL A 52 -13.84 -3.85 -0.68
N ASP A 53 -13.20 -4.91 -1.17
CA ASP A 53 -12.85 -6.09 -0.37
C ASP A 53 -11.49 -5.91 0.32
N ILE A 54 -10.58 -5.15 -0.28
CA ILE A 54 -9.27 -4.78 0.27
C ILE A 54 -9.03 -3.30 -0.01
N VAL A 55 -8.61 -2.55 1.01
CA VAL A 55 -8.14 -1.16 0.85
C VAL A 55 -6.62 -1.14 0.70
N GLN A 56 -6.11 -0.27 -0.18
CA GLN A 56 -4.68 -0.24 -0.56
C GLN A 56 -4.00 1.13 -0.37
N PRO A 57 -4.08 1.75 0.82
CA PRO A 57 -3.44 3.04 1.06
C PRO A 57 -1.93 3.00 0.80
N ASP A 58 -1.39 3.97 0.06
CA ASP A 58 0.05 4.24 0.07
C ASP A 58 0.43 4.98 1.36
N VAL A 59 1.48 4.53 2.06
CA VAL A 59 1.87 5.11 3.36
C VAL A 59 2.30 6.56 3.22
N GLY A 60 2.98 6.90 2.14
CA GLY A 60 3.45 8.25 1.82
C GLY A 60 2.35 9.19 1.36
N TRP A 61 1.24 8.67 0.82
CA TRP A 61 0.18 9.50 0.23
C TRP A 61 -1.05 9.63 1.12
N CYS A 62 -1.43 8.57 1.85
CA CYS A 62 -2.69 8.56 2.59
C CYS A 62 -2.73 9.44 3.86
N GLY A 63 -1.58 9.97 4.28
CA GLY A 63 -1.40 10.77 5.51
C GLY A 63 -0.36 10.23 6.49
N GLY A 64 0.51 9.30 6.06
CA GLY A 64 1.58 8.74 6.90
C GLY A 64 1.11 7.62 7.84
N ILE A 65 2.07 7.02 8.54
CA ILE A 65 1.84 5.92 9.51
C ILE A 65 0.73 6.26 10.51
N THR A 66 0.72 7.50 11.01
CA THR A 66 -0.25 7.96 12.01
C THR A 66 -1.69 7.87 11.51
N GLU A 67 -1.94 8.27 10.26
CA GLU A 67 -3.28 8.18 9.68
C GLU A 67 -3.60 6.77 9.20
N LEU A 68 -2.60 6.06 8.67
CA LEU A 68 -2.72 4.67 8.25
C LEU A 68 -3.14 3.73 9.41
N LEU A 69 -2.67 3.97 10.64
CA LEU A 69 -3.15 3.23 11.82
C LEU A 69 -4.67 3.36 12.02
N ARG A 70 -5.24 4.52 11.70
CA ARG A 70 -6.67 4.78 11.85
C ARG A 70 -7.47 4.22 10.68
N ILE A 71 -6.92 4.31 9.47
CA ILE A 71 -7.47 3.64 8.29
C ILE A 71 -7.53 2.12 8.52
N ALA A 72 -6.48 1.52 9.06
CA ALA A 72 -6.47 0.08 9.33
C ALA A 72 -7.44 -0.33 10.44
N ALA A 73 -7.55 0.46 11.51
CA ALA A 73 -8.57 0.21 12.54
C ALA A 73 -10.01 0.32 11.99
N LEU A 74 -10.24 1.26 11.06
CA LEU A 74 -11.52 1.40 10.38
C LEU A 74 -11.82 0.19 9.48
N ALA A 75 -10.84 -0.27 8.70
CA ALA A 75 -10.97 -1.47 7.88
C ALA A 75 -11.20 -2.73 8.73
N ASP A 76 -10.50 -2.85 9.87
CA ASP A 76 -10.71 -3.92 10.86
C ASP A 76 -12.17 -3.97 11.34
N SER A 77 -12.76 -2.82 11.67
CA SER A 77 -14.16 -2.75 12.12
C SER A 77 -15.16 -3.18 11.04
N HIS A 78 -14.77 -3.15 9.77
CA HIS A 78 -15.56 -3.63 8.63
C HIS A 78 -15.22 -5.07 8.21
N GLY A 79 -14.28 -5.73 8.91
CA GLY A 79 -13.78 -7.05 8.53
C GLY A 79 -13.05 -7.06 7.19
N LYS A 80 -12.42 -5.94 6.80
CA LYS A 80 -11.72 -5.77 5.53
C LYS A 80 -10.21 -5.81 5.71
N ALA A 81 -9.52 -6.35 4.72
CA ALA A 81 -8.06 -6.39 4.70
C ALA A 81 -7.48 -5.03 4.27
N VAL A 82 -6.28 -4.75 4.74
CA VAL A 82 -5.47 -3.61 4.34
C VAL A 82 -4.19 -4.15 3.75
N VAL A 83 -3.93 -3.88 2.47
CA VAL A 83 -2.68 -4.26 1.81
C VAL A 83 -2.12 -2.97 1.22
N PRO A 84 -1.27 -2.23 1.96
CA PRO A 84 -0.76 -0.95 1.52
C PRO A 84 -0.10 -1.05 0.15
N HIS A 85 -0.32 -0.03 -0.69
CA HIS A 85 0.40 0.13 -1.95
C HIS A 85 1.89 0.31 -1.65
N ALA A 86 2.69 -0.65 -2.14
CA ALA A 86 4.14 -0.56 -2.23
C ALA A 86 4.82 0.00 -0.96
N SER A 87 5.46 1.17 -1.06
CA SER A 87 6.04 1.94 0.06
C SER A 87 7.25 1.32 0.80
N SER A 88 7.83 0.20 0.35
CA SER A 88 9.07 -0.36 0.91
C SER A 88 9.03 -0.48 2.46
N VAL A 89 10.11 -0.13 3.15
CA VAL A 89 10.23 -0.21 4.62
C VAL A 89 9.13 0.52 5.38
N TYR A 90 8.51 1.54 4.79
CA TYR A 90 7.40 2.25 5.42
C TYR A 90 6.17 1.35 5.55
N SER A 91 5.86 0.52 4.53
CA SER A 91 4.78 -0.47 4.63
C SER A 91 5.22 -1.74 5.35
N TYR A 92 6.45 -2.21 5.17
CA TYR A 92 6.90 -3.48 5.77
C TYR A 92 6.81 -3.46 7.30
N HIS A 93 7.29 -2.38 7.92
CA HIS A 93 7.18 -2.19 9.37
C HIS A 93 5.73 -2.06 9.83
N PHE A 94 4.86 -1.47 9.01
CA PHE A 94 3.44 -1.34 9.31
C PHE A 94 2.72 -2.70 9.25
N VAL A 95 2.76 -3.36 8.09
CA VAL A 95 2.07 -4.63 7.79
C VAL A 95 2.46 -5.73 8.75
N LEU A 96 3.73 -5.82 9.14
CA LEU A 96 4.21 -6.81 10.11
C LEU A 96 3.43 -6.80 11.44
N THR A 97 2.82 -5.67 11.79
CA THR A 97 2.09 -5.50 13.06
C THR A 97 0.57 -5.60 12.92
N ARG A 98 0.04 -5.77 11.70
CA ARG A 98 -1.40 -5.70 11.42
C ARG A 98 -2.00 -7.08 11.12
N PRO A 99 -2.96 -7.57 11.92
CA PRO A 99 -3.60 -8.86 11.65
C PRO A 99 -4.45 -8.85 10.37
N ASN A 100 -4.96 -7.70 9.95
CA ASN A 100 -5.70 -7.52 8.69
C ASN A 100 -4.83 -7.23 7.46
N SER A 101 -3.50 -7.37 7.58
CA SER A 101 -2.55 -7.30 6.47
C SER A 101 -1.82 -8.64 6.29
N PRO A 102 -2.50 -9.69 5.77
CA PRO A 102 -1.94 -11.04 5.73
C PRO A 102 -0.80 -11.22 4.71
N PHE A 103 -0.63 -10.28 3.80
CA PHE A 103 0.45 -10.22 2.82
C PHE A 103 0.76 -8.75 2.50
N THR A 104 1.85 -8.52 1.77
CA THR A 104 2.29 -7.19 1.33
C THR A 104 2.60 -7.22 -0.15
N GLU A 105 2.45 -6.08 -0.81
CA GLU A 105 2.89 -5.88 -2.18
C GLU A 105 4.40 -5.63 -2.26
N PHE A 106 5.01 -6.07 -3.35
CA PHE A 106 6.35 -5.68 -3.76
C PHE A 106 6.33 -5.30 -5.24
N LEU A 107 6.66 -4.04 -5.56
CA LEU A 107 6.72 -3.58 -6.96
C LEU A 107 8.02 -4.02 -7.61
N MET A 108 7.92 -4.60 -8.80
CA MET A 108 9.06 -4.98 -9.62
C MET A 108 9.61 -3.74 -10.34
N MET A 109 10.63 -3.11 -9.74
CA MET A 109 11.20 -1.87 -10.27
C MET A 109 12.28 -2.07 -11.35
N HIS A 110 12.71 -3.33 -11.59
CA HIS A 110 13.58 -3.60 -12.72
C HIS A 110 12.84 -3.30 -14.03
N PRO A 111 13.44 -2.63 -15.04
CA PRO A 111 12.71 -2.11 -16.21
C PRO A 111 11.87 -3.12 -16.99
N ASP A 112 12.27 -4.39 -17.01
CA ASP A 112 11.54 -5.49 -17.66
C ASP A 112 10.90 -6.48 -16.67
N GLY A 113 10.97 -6.19 -15.36
CA GLY A 113 10.44 -7.04 -14.31
C GLY A 113 11.16 -8.38 -14.11
N SER A 114 12.37 -8.56 -14.66
CA SER A 114 13.10 -9.83 -14.59
C SER A 114 13.83 -10.08 -13.28
N GLU A 115 14.19 -9.02 -12.55
CA GLU A 115 14.99 -9.10 -11.33
C GLU A 115 14.36 -8.35 -10.15
N VAL A 116 14.61 -8.86 -8.95
CA VAL A 116 14.23 -8.18 -7.70
C VAL A 116 15.31 -7.15 -7.38
N VAL A 117 14.93 -5.87 -7.45
CA VAL A 117 15.79 -4.73 -7.07
C VAL A 117 15.10 -3.92 -5.96
N PRO A 118 15.83 -3.16 -5.13
CA PRO A 118 15.21 -2.34 -4.09
C PRO A 118 14.18 -1.37 -4.67
N MET A 119 13.01 -1.26 -4.04
CA MET A 119 11.88 -0.50 -4.59
C MET A 119 12.16 1.00 -4.64
N MET A 120 12.95 1.51 -3.69
CA MET A 120 13.31 2.93 -3.60
C MET A 120 14.72 3.19 -4.13
N HIS A 121 15.29 2.28 -4.94
CA HIS A 121 16.60 2.51 -5.55
C HIS A 121 16.55 3.75 -6.47
N PRO A 122 17.56 4.65 -6.44
CA PRO A 122 18.79 4.62 -5.65
C PRO A 122 18.72 5.40 -4.32
N LEU A 123 17.55 5.85 -3.88
CA LEU A 123 17.35 6.76 -2.75
C LEU A 123 17.75 6.17 -1.40
N LEU A 124 17.38 4.91 -1.14
CA LEU A 124 17.59 4.26 0.15
C LEU A 124 18.72 3.23 0.08
N LEU A 125 19.69 3.37 0.99
CA LEU A 125 20.70 2.36 1.26
C LEU A 125 20.19 1.36 2.30
N ASP A 126 20.69 0.12 2.17
CA ASP A 126 20.35 -1.02 3.02
C ASP A 126 18.85 -1.39 3.02
N GLU A 127 18.13 -1.03 1.95
CA GLU A 127 16.74 -1.40 1.76
C GLU A 127 16.61 -2.93 1.60
N PRO A 128 15.76 -3.60 2.39
CA PRO A 128 15.57 -5.04 2.29
C PRO A 128 14.76 -5.39 1.03
N ILE A 129 15.15 -6.47 0.36
CA ILE A 129 14.42 -7.07 -0.75
C ILE A 129 13.85 -8.44 -0.36
N PRO A 130 12.78 -8.92 -1.03
CA PRO A 130 12.26 -10.25 -0.82
C PRO A 130 13.24 -11.33 -1.27
N ILE A 131 13.43 -12.35 -0.43
CA ILE A 131 14.19 -13.56 -0.76
C ILE A 131 13.22 -14.73 -0.73
N GLY A 132 13.03 -15.40 -1.88
CA GLY A 132 12.02 -16.45 -2.01
C GLY A 132 10.59 -15.96 -1.76
N GLY A 133 10.30 -14.72 -2.17
CA GLY A 133 8.98 -14.09 -1.98
C GLY A 133 8.65 -13.69 -0.54
N ARG A 134 9.64 -13.66 0.36
CA ARG A 134 9.47 -13.28 1.77
C ARG A 134 10.46 -12.18 2.15
N ILE A 135 9.99 -11.21 2.90
CA ILE A 135 10.80 -10.09 3.39
C ILE A 135 11.08 -10.28 4.87
N ARG A 136 12.35 -10.18 5.27
CA ARG A 136 12.74 -10.05 6.67
C ARG A 136 12.90 -8.57 6.97
N VAL A 137 12.00 -8.04 7.81
CA VAL A 137 12.08 -6.65 8.27
C VAL A 137 13.36 -6.46 9.12
N PRO A 138 14.17 -5.42 8.86
CA PRO A 138 15.42 -5.18 9.59
C PRO A 138 15.19 -4.91 11.07
N ASP A 139 16.02 -5.49 11.93
CA ASP A 139 16.07 -5.17 13.37
C ASP A 139 17.05 -4.00 13.62
N ARG A 140 16.71 -2.84 13.06
CA ARG A 140 17.49 -1.59 13.16
C ARG A 140 16.57 -0.45 13.59
N PRO A 141 17.09 0.60 14.25
CA PRO A 141 16.28 1.75 14.66
C PRO A 141 15.52 2.43 13.50
N GLY A 142 14.33 2.95 13.80
CA GLY A 142 13.48 3.62 12.82
C GLY A 142 13.01 2.67 11.71
N PHE A 143 13.03 3.13 10.46
CA PHE A 143 12.75 2.30 9.28
C PHE A 143 13.97 1.49 8.80
N GLY A 144 15.07 1.52 9.55
CA GLY A 144 16.23 0.67 9.30
C GLY A 144 16.90 0.90 7.95
N VAL A 145 16.90 2.11 7.41
CA VAL A 145 17.53 2.49 6.14
C VAL A 145 18.33 3.78 6.30
N ARG A 146 19.18 4.09 5.32
CA ARG A 146 19.93 5.36 5.28
C ARG A 146 19.68 6.05 3.96
N LEU A 147 19.67 7.38 3.96
CA LEU A 147 19.64 8.16 2.73
C LEU A 147 20.97 7.98 2.00
N ASN A 148 20.91 7.78 0.68
CA ASN A 148 22.10 7.62 -0.14
C ASN A 148 22.88 8.96 -0.27
N PRO A 149 24.12 9.06 0.26
CA PRO A 149 24.90 10.30 0.23
C PRO A 149 25.46 10.62 -1.17
N GLU A 150 25.41 9.69 -2.12
CA GLU A 150 25.85 9.92 -3.49
C GLU A 150 24.84 10.72 -4.32
N LEU A 151 23.60 10.87 -3.82
CA LEU A 151 22.57 11.63 -4.50
C LEU A 151 22.70 13.12 -4.21
N ALA A 152 22.66 13.92 -5.28
CA ALA A 152 22.61 15.38 -5.18
C ALA A 152 21.20 15.83 -4.74
N LEU A 153 21.03 16.07 -3.44
CA LEU A 153 19.78 16.59 -2.89
C LEU A 153 19.63 18.08 -3.18
N SER A 154 18.42 18.49 -3.54
CA SER A 154 18.07 19.92 -3.67
C SER A 154 17.26 20.37 -2.47
N ARG A 155 17.63 21.51 -1.89
CA ARG A 155 16.88 22.18 -0.82
C ARG A 155 16.27 23.48 -1.37
N PRO A 156 15.05 23.45 -1.92
CA PRO A 156 14.43 24.63 -2.54
C PRO A 156 13.90 25.65 -1.54
N TYR A 157 13.71 25.26 -0.28
CA TYR A 157 13.14 26.11 0.78
C TYR A 157 13.94 25.95 2.09
N ASP A 158 13.99 27.01 2.89
CA ASP A 158 14.78 27.05 4.12
C ASP A 158 13.99 26.86 5.43
N HIS A 159 12.67 27.02 5.39
CA HIS A 159 11.73 26.77 6.50
C HIS A 159 10.36 26.40 5.97
#